data_AF-A0A7Z9Y9V2-F1
#
_entry.id   AF-A0A7Z9Y9V2-F1
#
_cell.length_a   1.000
_cell.length_b   1.000
_cell.length_c   1.000
_cell.angle_alpha   90.00
_cell.angle_beta   90.00
_cell.angle_gamma   90.00
#
_symmetry.space_group_name_H-M   'P 1'
#
loop_
_entity.id
_entity.type
_entity.pdbx_description
1 polymer ?
#
loop_
_entity_poly.entity_id
_entity_poly.type
_entity_poly.pdbx_seq_one_letter_code
_entity_poly.pdbx_strand_id
1 'polypeptide(L)'
;MEVGLTHFRSGDILFANSPERRKMQIGIIGLPYVGKTTLFNALTGAEAETGLYSAKRTANIAAVKVPDERLYLLGEKVFRSGKITPVTIEYLDFVGIKGGSVRSGELDRTLLASLRNADGIVHVVRTFEAESVPHIEGTIDPARDIEIIDLELALADLQVVENRLSSLAKELRV
;
A
#
# COMPACT_ATOMS: atom_id res chain seq x y z
N MET A 1 58.21 2.50 3.35
CA MET A 1 56.99 3.35 3.29
C MET A 1 55.88 2.46 2.75
N GLU A 2 55.28 1.68 3.66
CA GLU A 2 54.06 0.91 3.38
C GLU A 2 52.88 1.88 3.43
N VAL A 3 52.16 2.00 2.32
CA VAL A 3 50.81 2.56 2.29
C VAL A 3 49.89 1.38 1.97
N GLY A 4 49.21 0.91 3.00
CA GLY A 4 48.42 -0.32 3.00
C GLY A 4 47.26 -0.26 2.03
N LEU A 5 47.25 -1.22 1.10
CA LEU A 5 46.05 -1.68 0.40
C LEU A 5 45.15 -2.40 1.40
N THR A 6 44.29 -1.65 2.10
CA THR A 6 43.21 -2.25 2.89
C THR A 6 42.16 -2.83 1.96
N HIS A 7 42.07 -4.17 2.00
CA HIS A 7 41.05 -5.00 1.40
C HIS A 7 39.64 -4.43 1.60
N PHE A 8 38.97 -4.05 0.51
CA PHE A 8 37.50 -4.03 0.46
C PHE A 8 37.02 -5.48 0.49
N ARG A 9 36.59 -5.96 1.66
CA ARG A 9 35.92 -7.25 1.78
C ARG A 9 34.49 -7.10 1.28
N SER A 10 34.01 -8.11 0.56
CA SER A 10 32.69 -8.23 -0.07
C SER A 10 31.47 -8.23 0.90
N GLY A 11 31.62 -7.68 2.11
CA GLY A 11 30.63 -7.71 3.21
C GLY A 11 30.02 -6.36 3.60
N ASP A 12 30.49 -5.22 3.08
CA ASP A 12 30.10 -3.89 3.59
C ASP A 12 28.91 -3.23 2.85
N ILE A 13 28.23 -3.95 1.96
CA ILE A 13 26.93 -3.51 1.42
C ILE A 13 25.82 -4.02 2.36
N LEU A 14 25.78 -3.47 3.57
CA LEU A 14 24.86 -3.84 4.66
C LEU A 14 23.40 -3.37 4.46
N PHE A 15 22.98 -3.03 3.23
CA PHE A 15 21.62 -2.52 2.97
C PHE A 15 20.73 -3.48 2.20
N ALA A 16 21.27 -4.54 1.58
CA ALA A 16 20.49 -5.36 0.64
C ALA A 16 19.89 -6.65 1.22
N ASN A 17 20.35 -7.11 2.40
CA ASN A 17 19.97 -8.42 2.95
C ASN A 17 19.78 -8.40 4.47
N SER A 18 18.92 -7.51 4.98
CA SER A 18 18.35 -7.71 6.32
C SER A 18 17.12 -8.61 6.20
N PRO A 19 17.16 -9.88 6.70
CA PRO A 19 16.05 -10.83 6.59
C PRO A 19 14.77 -10.38 7.33
N GLU A 20 14.84 -9.31 8.11
CA GLU A 20 13.74 -8.82 8.95
C GLU A 20 13.08 -7.51 8.47
N ARG A 21 13.55 -6.90 7.37
CA ARG A 21 12.87 -5.69 6.86
C ARG A 21 11.63 -6.08 6.06
N ARG A 22 10.46 -5.85 6.66
CA ARG A 22 9.17 -5.86 5.96
C ARG A 22 9.28 -4.98 4.71
N LYS A 23 8.82 -5.50 3.57
CA LYS A 23 8.73 -4.70 2.33
C LYS A 23 7.77 -3.53 2.58
N MET A 24 8.06 -2.40 1.93
CA MET A 24 7.18 -1.23 2.00
C MET A 24 5.83 -1.59 1.38
N GLN A 25 4.74 -1.34 2.10
CA GLN A 25 3.38 -1.62 1.69
C GLN A 25 2.62 -0.32 1.41
N ILE A 26 2.02 -0.20 0.24
CA ILE A 26 1.20 0.93 -0.17
C ILE A 26 -0.23 0.46 -0.43
N GLY A 27 -1.20 1.04 0.28
CA GLY A 27 -2.61 0.75 0.09
C GLY A 27 -3.25 1.67 -0.96
N ILE A 28 -3.95 1.10 -1.95
CA ILE A 28 -4.72 1.85 -2.95
C ILE A 28 -6.18 1.92 -2.48
N ILE A 29 -6.67 3.13 -2.24
CA ILE A 29 -8.04 3.38 -1.76
C ILE A 29 -8.79 4.34 -2.69
N GLY A 30 -10.09 4.48 -2.44
CA GLY A 30 -11.00 5.34 -3.18
C GLY A 30 -12.37 4.69 -3.36
N LEU A 31 -13.35 5.51 -3.75
CA LEU A 31 -14.73 5.06 -3.97
C LEU A 31 -14.82 3.93 -5.02
N PRO A 32 -15.92 3.17 -5.07
CA PRO A 32 -16.10 2.18 -6.13
C PRO A 32 -16.02 2.80 -7.53
N TYR A 33 -15.52 2.02 -8.49
CA TYR A 33 -15.48 2.40 -9.91
C TYR A 33 -14.61 3.61 -10.30
N VAL A 34 -13.73 4.07 -9.41
CA VAL A 34 -12.77 5.15 -9.70
C VAL A 34 -11.52 4.70 -10.48
N GLY A 35 -11.38 3.40 -10.76
CA GLY A 35 -10.24 2.85 -11.50
C GLY A 35 -9.09 2.26 -10.65
N LYS A 36 -9.31 1.95 -9.37
CA LYS A 36 -8.29 1.38 -8.47
C LYS A 36 -7.61 0.11 -9.02
N THR A 37 -8.40 -0.89 -9.39
CA THR A 37 -7.87 -2.15 -9.95
C THR A 37 -7.19 -1.94 -11.30
N THR A 38 -7.65 -0.96 -12.09
CA THR A 38 -6.97 -0.57 -13.33
C THR A 38 -5.59 0.02 -13.05
N LEU A 39 -5.49 0.92 -12.07
CA LEU A 39 -4.20 1.47 -11.61
C LEU A 39 -3.29 0.37 -11.05
N PHE A 40 -3.84 -0.52 -10.22
CA PHE A 40 -3.11 -1.67 -9.69
C PHE A 40 -2.52 -2.53 -10.82
N ASN A 41 -3.34 -2.97 -11.77
CA ASN A 41 -2.89 -3.77 -12.90
C ASN A 41 -1.86 -3.04 -13.77
N ALA A 42 -1.99 -1.72 -13.93
CA ALA A 42 -1.03 -0.91 -14.66
C ALA A 42 0.34 -0.86 -13.94
N LEU A 43 0.35 -0.77 -12.60
CA LEU A 43 1.57 -0.78 -11.80
C LEU A 43 2.24 -2.15 -11.78
N THR A 44 1.47 -3.24 -11.80
CA THR A 44 1.98 -4.59 -11.59
C THR A 44 2.35 -5.31 -12.88
N GLY A 45 1.92 -4.76 -14.03
CA GLY A 45 1.77 -5.55 -15.25
C GLY A 45 0.58 -6.51 -15.10
N ALA A 46 -0.19 -6.70 -16.17
CA ALA A 46 -1.41 -7.52 -16.17
C ALA A 46 -1.21 -9.02 -15.81
N GLU A 47 0.04 -9.43 -15.52
CA GLU A 47 0.46 -10.78 -15.14
C GLU A 47 1.16 -10.80 -13.78
N ALA A 48 0.66 -10.07 -12.78
CA ALA A 48 1.16 -10.23 -11.43
C ALA A 48 1.00 -11.71 -11.02
N GLU A 49 2.11 -12.41 -10.77
CA GLU A 49 2.09 -13.69 -10.06
C GLU A 49 1.45 -13.43 -8.70
N THR A 50 0.14 -13.68 -8.61
CA THR A 50 -0.59 -13.68 -7.36
C THR A 50 0.04 -14.76 -6.50
N GLY A 51 0.98 -14.38 -5.64
CA GLY A 51 1.60 -15.29 -4.70
C GLY A 51 0.49 -16.01 -3.95
N LEU A 52 0.38 -17.32 -4.18
CA LEU A 52 -0.55 -18.23 -3.51
C LEU A 52 -0.24 -18.25 -2.01
N TYR A 53 -0.70 -17.23 -1.30
CA TYR A 53 -0.72 -17.20 0.15
C TYR A 53 -2.12 -16.76 0.60
N SER A 54 -2.89 -17.79 0.92
CA SER A 54 -4.13 -17.81 1.70
C SER A 54 -5.42 -17.33 1.01
N ALA A 55 -6.34 -18.29 0.86
CA ALA A 55 -7.74 -18.15 0.45
C ALA A 55 -8.63 -17.36 1.46
N LYS A 56 -8.10 -16.26 2.01
CA LYS A 56 -8.72 -15.48 3.09
C LYS A 56 -8.40 -13.98 3.05
N ARG A 57 -7.97 -13.44 1.90
CA ARG A 57 -7.56 -12.02 1.81
C ARG A 57 -8.54 -11.20 0.96
N THR A 58 -8.91 -10.05 1.50
CA THR A 58 -9.90 -9.09 0.98
C THR A 58 -9.28 -8.03 0.06
N ALA A 59 -8.02 -8.23 -0.35
CA ALA A 59 -7.24 -7.30 -1.19
C ALA A 59 -6.30 -8.05 -2.14
N ASN A 60 -6.09 -7.50 -3.34
CA ASN A 60 -5.04 -7.98 -4.25
C ASN A 60 -3.69 -7.42 -3.80
N ILE A 61 -2.63 -8.23 -3.82
CA ILE A 61 -1.28 -7.81 -3.41
C ILE A 61 -0.29 -8.13 -4.52
N ALA A 62 0.56 -7.17 -4.88
CA ALA A 62 1.59 -7.37 -5.88
C ALA A 62 2.84 -6.54 -5.59
N ALA A 63 4.00 -7.12 -5.90
CA ALA A 63 5.30 -6.55 -5.59
C ALA A 63 5.92 -5.97 -6.88
N VAL A 64 6.17 -4.66 -6.89
CA VAL A 64 6.65 -3.92 -8.07
C VAL A 64 8.05 -3.40 -7.82
N LYS A 65 8.96 -3.63 -8.77
CA LYS A 65 10.34 -3.13 -8.70
C LYS A 65 10.35 -1.63 -8.95
N VAL A 66 11.08 -0.89 -8.12
CA VAL A 66 11.26 0.55 -8.27
C VAL A 66 12.34 0.81 -9.32
N PRO A 67 12.04 1.51 -10.43
CA PRO A 67 13.06 1.89 -11.39
C PRO A 67 13.97 2.98 -10.79
N ASP A 68 15.27 2.70 -10.71
CA ASP A 68 16.29 3.67 -10.27
C ASP A 68 17.50 3.62 -11.22
N GLU A 69 17.60 4.62 -12.10
CA GLU A 69 18.69 4.73 -13.09
C GLU A 69 20.08 4.71 -12.45
N ARG A 70 20.21 5.22 -11.23
CA ARG A 70 21.51 5.27 -10.52
C ARG A 70 21.96 3.87 -10.15
N LEU A 71 21.02 3.02 -9.73
CA LEU A 71 21.31 1.62 -9.39
C LEU A 71 21.84 0.88 -10.64
N TYR A 72 21.20 1.08 -11.78
CA TYR A 72 21.63 0.44 -13.03
C TYR A 72 22.97 0.98 -13.51
N LEU A 73 23.20 2.30 -13.44
CA LEU A 73 24.48 2.89 -13.82
C LEU A 73 25.63 2.37 -12.96
N LEU A 74 25.45 2.28 -11.64
CA LEU A 74 26.45 1.73 -10.73
C LEU A 74 26.68 0.24 -11.00
N GLY A 75 25.60 -0.53 -11.11
CA GLY A 75 25.66 -1.98 -11.32
C GLY A 75 26.32 -2.35 -12.63
N GLU A 76 25.98 -1.70 -13.74
CA GLU A 76 26.45 -2.07 -15.07
C GLU A 76 27.78 -1.42 -15.43
N LYS A 77 27.92 -0.10 -15.22
CA LYS A 77 29.04 0.67 -15.77
C LYS A 77 30.20 0.84 -14.80
N VAL A 78 29.91 1.02 -13.52
CA VAL A 78 30.94 1.30 -12.49
C VAL A 78 31.50 0.00 -11.93
N PHE A 79 30.65 -0.87 -11.41
CA PHE A 79 31.06 -2.07 -10.69
C PHE A 79 30.97 -3.35 -11.52
N ARG A 80 30.24 -3.35 -12.64
CA ARG A 80 30.02 -4.53 -13.51
C ARG A 80 29.54 -5.76 -12.73
N SER A 81 28.54 -5.54 -11.87
CA SER A 81 27.96 -6.58 -11.03
C SER A 81 27.24 -7.63 -11.88
N GLY A 82 27.42 -8.91 -11.55
CA GLY A 82 26.68 -10.01 -12.20
C GLY A 82 25.19 -10.04 -11.85
N LYS A 83 24.75 -9.26 -10.85
CA LYS A 83 23.35 -9.13 -10.45
C LYS A 83 23.04 -7.73 -9.94
N ILE A 84 21.91 -7.19 -10.39
CA ILE A 84 21.34 -5.93 -9.91
C ILE A 84 19.99 -6.26 -9.28
N THR A 85 19.79 -5.85 -8.02
CA THR A 85 18.58 -6.16 -7.24
C THR A 85 17.88 -4.84 -6.89
N PRO A 86 16.81 -4.47 -7.62
CA PRO A 86 16.02 -3.27 -7.30
C PRO A 86 15.26 -3.41 -5.98
N VAL A 87 14.97 -2.26 -5.35
CA VAL A 87 13.99 -2.18 -4.26
C VAL A 87 12.62 -2.55 -4.79
N THR A 88 11.81 -3.21 -3.97
CA THR A 88 10.44 -3.62 -4.33
C THR A 88 9.45 -3.00 -3.35
N ILE A 89 8.33 -2.50 -3.88
CA ILE A 89 7.19 -1.99 -3.12
C ILE A 89 6.02 -2.95 -3.33
N GLU A 90 5.30 -3.29 -2.26
CA GLU A 90 4.06 -4.05 -2.31
C GLU A 90 2.87 -3.10 -2.40
N TYR A 91 2.07 -3.23 -3.46
CA TYR A 91 0.80 -2.53 -3.59
C TYR A 91 -0.35 -3.44 -3.13
N LEU A 92 -1.30 -2.84 -2.41
CA LEU A 92 -2.51 -3.51 -1.94
C LEU A 92 -3.73 -2.82 -2.59
N ASP A 93 -4.47 -3.52 -3.43
CA ASP A 93 -5.75 -3.03 -4.00
C ASP A 93 -6.91 -3.54 -3.16
N PHE A 94 -7.58 -2.62 -2.48
CA PHE A 94 -8.72 -2.90 -1.63
C PHE A 94 -10.03 -2.76 -2.41
N VAL A 95 -11.04 -3.55 -2.01
CA VAL A 95 -12.42 -3.30 -2.44
C VAL A 95 -12.79 -1.86 -2.08
N GLY A 96 -13.49 -1.17 -2.99
CA GLY A 96 -13.81 0.26 -2.82
C GLY A 96 -14.58 0.55 -1.55
N ILE A 97 -14.09 1.54 -0.79
CA ILE A 97 -14.76 2.09 0.40
C ILE A 97 -15.98 2.88 -0.08
N LYS A 98 -17.16 2.63 0.50
CA LYS A 98 -18.37 3.40 0.20
C LYS A 98 -18.62 4.40 1.34
N GLY A 99 -19.29 5.50 1.02
CA GLY A 99 -19.79 6.39 2.06
C GLY A 99 -20.75 5.66 3.01
N GLY A 100 -20.63 5.93 4.30
CA GLY A 100 -21.44 5.29 5.34
C GLY A 100 -20.99 3.89 5.75
N SER A 101 -19.94 3.33 5.16
CA SER A 101 -19.49 1.95 5.46
C SER A 101 -19.12 1.75 6.93
N VAL A 102 -18.54 2.74 7.60
CA VAL A 102 -18.26 2.62 9.05
C VAL A 102 -19.56 2.56 9.86
N ARG A 103 -20.55 3.39 9.51
CA ARG A 103 -21.84 3.46 10.21
C ARG A 103 -22.72 2.24 9.96
N SER A 104 -22.72 1.71 8.73
CA SER A 104 -23.45 0.49 8.37
C SER A 104 -22.76 -0.78 8.90
N GLY A 105 -21.53 -0.69 9.40
CA GLY A 105 -20.72 -1.84 9.79
C GLY A 105 -20.22 -2.66 8.60
N GLU A 106 -20.38 -2.15 7.38
CA GLU A 106 -19.90 -2.77 6.14
C GLU A 106 -18.41 -2.52 5.89
N LEU A 107 -17.79 -1.58 6.62
CA LEU A 107 -16.35 -1.39 6.56
C LEU A 107 -15.65 -2.60 7.20
N ASP A 108 -15.08 -3.44 6.35
CA ASP A 108 -14.41 -4.67 6.75
C ASP A 108 -13.27 -4.36 7.75
N ARG A 109 -13.36 -4.92 8.97
CA ARG A 109 -12.31 -4.78 9.98
C ARG A 109 -10.96 -5.29 9.49
N THR A 110 -10.97 -6.28 8.60
CA THR A 110 -9.75 -6.81 7.98
C THR A 110 -9.15 -5.81 6.99
N LEU A 111 -9.97 -5.02 6.29
CA LEU A 111 -9.52 -3.91 5.44
C LEU A 111 -8.84 -2.82 6.28
N LEU A 112 -9.48 -2.35 7.36
CA LEU A 112 -8.88 -1.34 8.26
C LEU A 112 -7.59 -1.81 8.90
N ALA A 113 -7.55 -3.06 9.36
CA ALA A 113 -6.33 -3.64 9.93
C ALA A 113 -5.20 -3.69 8.89
N SER A 114 -5.52 -3.96 7.63
CA SER A 114 -4.55 -3.99 6.53
C SER A 114 -4.08 -2.59 6.16
N LEU A 115 -4.97 -1.59 6.09
CA LEU A 115 -4.60 -0.19 5.86
C LEU A 115 -3.70 0.35 6.97
N ARG A 116 -4.00 0.05 8.24
CA ARG A 116 -3.14 0.43 9.37
C ARG A 116 -1.74 -0.19 9.31
N ASN A 117 -1.64 -1.36 8.68
CA ASN A 117 -0.35 -2.01 8.49
C ASN A 117 0.40 -1.48 7.26
N ALA A 118 -0.24 -0.73 6.35
CA ALA A 118 0.43 -0.13 5.21
C ALA A 118 1.35 1.04 5.65
N ASP A 119 2.44 1.23 4.92
CA ASP A 119 3.39 2.33 5.14
C ASP A 119 2.96 3.63 4.43
N GLY A 120 2.01 3.54 3.50
CA GLY A 120 1.45 4.67 2.78
C GLY A 120 0.13 4.35 2.11
N ILE A 121 -0.61 5.40 1.74
CA ILE A 121 -1.91 5.30 1.08
C ILE A 121 -1.87 6.11 -0.22
N VAL A 122 -2.39 5.52 -1.29
CA VAL A 122 -2.66 6.17 -2.57
C VAL A 122 -4.17 6.29 -2.71
N HIS A 123 -4.67 7.51 -2.68
CA HIS A 123 -6.09 7.81 -2.86
C HIS A 123 -6.39 8.09 -4.33
N VAL A 124 -7.15 7.19 -4.96
CA VAL A 124 -7.60 7.33 -6.35
C VAL A 124 -8.95 8.04 -6.39
N VAL A 125 -8.98 9.18 -7.08
CA VAL A 125 -10.17 10.03 -7.21
C VAL A 125 -10.57 10.10 -8.68
N ARG A 126 -11.87 9.96 -8.97
CA ARG A 126 -12.39 9.96 -10.34
C ARG A 126 -12.58 11.39 -10.84
N THR A 127 -12.00 11.70 -11.99
CA THR A 127 -12.12 13.00 -12.68
C THR A 127 -12.57 12.85 -14.14
N PHE A 128 -13.14 11.70 -14.50
CA PHE A 128 -13.54 11.38 -15.87
C PHE A 128 -14.99 10.89 -15.93
N GLU A 129 -15.70 11.32 -16.96
CA GLU A 129 -17.03 10.84 -17.31
C GLU A 129 -16.94 9.50 -18.06
N ALA A 130 -17.89 8.60 -17.80
CA ALA A 130 -18.03 7.34 -18.54
C ALA A 130 -19.49 6.88 -18.50
N GLU A 131 -20.14 6.79 -19.66
CA GLU A 131 -21.55 6.39 -19.78
C GLU A 131 -21.80 4.96 -19.28
N SER A 132 -20.80 4.09 -19.39
CA SER A 132 -20.88 2.68 -18.99
C SER A 132 -20.70 2.46 -17.48
N VAL A 133 -20.30 3.49 -16.72
CA VAL A 133 -19.92 3.34 -15.31
C VAL A 133 -20.52 4.48 -14.48
N PRO A 134 -21.67 4.25 -13.81
CA PRO A 134 -22.29 5.26 -12.98
C PRO A 134 -21.41 5.62 -11.79
N HIS A 135 -21.45 6.90 -11.37
CA HIS A 135 -20.82 7.32 -10.12
C HIS A 135 -21.69 6.92 -8.94
N ILE A 136 -21.09 6.51 -7.81
CA ILE A 136 -21.86 6.05 -6.64
C ILE A 136 -22.74 7.15 -6.04
N GLU A 137 -22.26 8.40 -6.09
CA GLU A 137 -22.99 9.60 -5.66
C GLU A 137 -23.86 10.20 -6.79
N GLY A 138 -24.02 9.49 -7.91
CA GLY A 138 -24.79 9.92 -9.09
C GLY A 138 -24.15 11.03 -9.94
N THR A 139 -23.26 11.82 -9.37
CA THR A 139 -22.50 12.90 -10.02
C THR A 139 -21.01 12.72 -9.74
N ILE A 140 -20.14 13.20 -10.63
CA ILE A 140 -18.69 13.22 -10.39
C ILE A 140 -18.35 14.53 -9.71
N ASP A 141 -17.83 14.46 -8.50
CA ASP A 141 -17.34 15.61 -7.73
C ASP A 141 -16.09 15.19 -6.94
N PRO A 142 -14.89 15.45 -7.47
CA PRO A 142 -13.65 15.01 -6.84
C PRO A 142 -13.46 15.55 -5.41
N ALA A 143 -13.95 16.75 -5.12
CA ALA A 143 -13.79 17.34 -3.79
C ALA A 143 -14.67 16.62 -2.77
N ARG A 144 -15.94 16.41 -3.11
CA ARG A 144 -16.86 15.60 -2.29
C ARG A 144 -16.34 14.18 -2.09
N ASP A 145 -15.82 13.55 -3.14
CA ASP A 145 -15.34 12.17 -3.09
C ASP A 145 -14.14 12.03 -2.14
N ILE A 146 -13.24 13.03 -2.12
CA ILE A 146 -12.14 13.10 -1.16
C ILE A 146 -12.68 13.20 0.26
N GLU A 147 -13.61 14.15 0.50
CA GLU A 147 -14.20 14.38 1.81
C GLU A 147 -14.93 13.14 2.35
N ILE A 148 -15.64 12.39 1.49
CA ILE A 148 -16.30 11.14 1.88
C ILE A 148 -15.29 10.15 2.43
N ILE A 149 -14.20 9.90 1.71
CA ILE A 149 -13.18 8.92 2.13
C ILE A 149 -12.46 9.40 3.39
N ASP A 150 -12.09 10.67 3.47
CA ASP A 150 -11.43 11.24 4.65
C ASP A 150 -12.32 11.13 5.90
N LEU A 151 -13.62 11.38 5.75
CA LEU A 151 -14.59 11.22 6.84
C LEU A 151 -14.71 9.75 7.26
N GLU A 152 -14.76 8.81 6.33
CA GLU A 152 -14.80 7.37 6.66
C GLU A 152 -13.54 6.92 7.41
N LEU A 153 -12.35 7.39 7.02
CA LEU A 153 -11.11 7.09 7.73
C LEU A 153 -11.10 7.71 9.14
N ALA A 154 -11.56 8.95 9.29
CA ALA A 154 -11.68 9.60 10.59
C ALA A 154 -12.68 8.89 11.52
N LEU A 155 -13.82 8.42 10.98
CA LEU A 155 -14.80 7.65 11.73
C LEU A 155 -14.25 6.27 12.13
N ALA A 156 -13.47 5.63 11.27
CA ALA A 156 -12.80 4.37 11.60
C ALA A 156 -11.81 4.55 12.76
N ASP A 157 -11.00 5.61 12.74
CA ASP A 157 -10.07 5.92 13.83
C ASP A 157 -10.83 6.23 15.15
N LEU A 158 -11.91 7.01 15.08
CA LEU A 158 -12.75 7.28 16.24
C LEU A 158 -13.28 5.98 16.85
N GLN A 159 -13.79 5.07 16.03
CA GLN A 159 -14.30 3.78 16.49
C GLN A 159 -13.21 2.95 17.19
N VAL A 160 -11.96 3.00 16.74
CA VAL A 160 -10.82 2.36 17.40
C VAL A 160 -10.56 2.97 18.77
N VAL A 161 -10.56 4.30 18.88
CA VAL A 161 -10.36 5.02 20.14
C VAL A 161 -11.46 4.70 21.14
N GLU A 162 -12.72 4.73 20.73
CA GLU A 162 -13.86 4.40 21.58
C GLU A 162 -13.80 2.97 22.11
N ASN A 163 -13.44 2.01 21.25
CA ASN A 163 -13.26 0.62 21.66
C ASN A 163 -12.14 0.48 22.70
N ARG A 164 -11.02 1.19 22.52
CA ARG A 164 -9.91 1.17 23.48
C ARG A 164 -10.29 1.79 24.83
N LEU A 165 -11.01 2.91 24.82
CA LEU A 165 -11.52 3.56 26.04
C LEU A 165 -12.47 2.63 26.81
N SER A 166 -13.38 1.96 26.10
CA SER A 166 -14.32 1.01 26.68
C SER A 166 -13.60 -0.17 27.37
N SER A 167 -12.56 -0.73 26.75
CA SER A 167 -11.74 -1.79 27.37
C SER A 167 -10.98 -1.30 28.60
N LEU A 168 -10.30 -0.15 28.52
CA LEU A 168 -9.56 0.43 29.65
C LEU A 168 -10.47 0.74 30.85
N ALA A 169 -11.67 1.25 30.60
CA ALA A 169 -12.65 1.52 31.66
C ALA A 169 -13.11 0.25 32.40
N LYS A 170 -13.12 -0.92 31.72
CA LYS A 170 -13.40 -2.21 32.35
C LYS A 170 -12.20 -2.69 33.17
N GLU A 171 -10.99 -2.54 32.65
CA GLU A 171 -9.74 -2.94 33.34
C GLU A 171 -9.51 -2.14 34.63
N LEU A 172 -9.85 -0.84 34.66
CA LEU A 172 -9.69 0.04 35.83
C LEU A 172 -10.74 -0.16 36.93
N ARG A 173 -11.81 -0.93 36.66
CA ARG A 173 -12.87 -1.23 37.64
C ARG A 173 -12.59 -2.51 38.44
N VAL A 174 -11.46 -3.16 38.19
CA VAL A 174 -10.92 -4.32 38.91
C VAL A 174 -9.81 -3.85 39.84
#